data_AF-A0A109J8F5-F1
#
_entry.id   AF-A0A109J8F5-F1
#
_cell.length_a   1.000
_cell.length_b   1.000
_cell.length_c   1.000
_cell.angle_alpha   90.00
_cell.angle_beta   90.00
_cell.angle_gamma   90.00
#
_symmetry.space_group_name_H-M   'P 1'
#
loop_
_entity.id
_entity.type
_entity.pdbx_description
1 polymer ?
#
loop_
_entity_poly.entity_id
_entity_poly.type
_entity_poly.pdbx_seq_one_letter_code
_entity_poly.pdbx_strand_id
1 'polypeptide(L)' 'MTGNVLIAADAVMHSSMADAETRPFFVTDMDDERRIPQSTAKISALAKTEDVAFVVYGHDAAQ' A
#
# COMPACT_ATOMS: atom_id res chain seq x y z
N MET A 1 -15.39 12.77 -6.75
CA MET A 1 -14.55 11.77 -7.45
C MET A 1 -15.38 10.52 -7.61
N THR A 2 -15.42 9.95 -8.81
CA THR A 2 -16.03 8.64 -9.10
C THR A 2 -14.90 7.73 -9.57
N GLY A 3 -14.77 6.56 -8.96
CA GLY A 3 -13.72 5.58 -9.26
C GLY A 3 -13.65 4.53 -8.14
N ASN A 4 -12.81 3.52 -8.31
CA ASN A 4 -12.67 2.43 -7.36
C ASN A 4 -12.02 2.91 -6.05
N VAL A 5 -12.38 2.27 -4.94
CA VAL A 5 -11.70 2.44 -3.66
C VAL A 5 -10.84 1.21 -3.40
N LEU A 6 -9.53 1.41 -3.29
CA LEU A 6 -8.58 0.34 -3.01
C LEU A 6 -8.30 0.29 -1.51
N ILE A 7 -8.75 -0.76 -0.82
CA ILE A 7 -8.47 -0.94 0.60
C ILE A 7 -7.12 -1.67 0.75
N ALA A 8 -6.07 -0.94 1.13
CA ALA A 8 -4.74 -1.49 1.36
C ALA A 8 -4.53 -1.99 2.80
N ALA A 9 -5.21 -1.38 3.78
CA ALA A 9 -5.12 -1.75 5.20
C ALA A 9 -3.66 -1.92 5.64
N ASP A 10 -3.32 -2.99 6.37
CA ASP A 10 -1.97 -3.18 6.89
C ASP A 10 -0.97 -3.68 5.84
N ALA A 11 -1.41 -4.01 4.62
CA ALA A 11 -0.49 -4.27 3.53
C ALA A 11 0.28 -3.00 3.14
N VAL A 12 -0.33 -1.81 3.31
CA VAL A 12 0.33 -0.51 3.26
C VAL A 12 -0.22 0.37 4.39
N MET A 13 0.51 0.41 5.50
CA MET A 13 0.05 1.06 6.74
C MET A 13 -0.05 2.59 6.61
N HIS A 14 0.77 3.23 5.80
CA HIS A 14 0.79 4.69 5.66
C HIS A 14 1.13 5.06 4.22
N SER A 15 0.66 6.21 3.72
CA SER A 15 0.94 6.67 2.35
C SER A 15 2.43 6.71 2.00
N SER A 16 3.28 7.10 2.95
CA SER A 16 4.75 7.08 2.82
C SER A 16 5.36 5.68 2.62
N MET A 17 4.59 4.61 2.83
CA MET A 17 4.98 3.21 2.62
C MET A 17 4.43 2.64 1.31
N ALA A 18 3.75 3.43 0.50
CA ALA A 18 3.18 2.99 -0.77
C ALA A 18 4.24 2.79 -1.87
N ASP A 19 5.50 3.12 -1.63
CA ASP A 19 6.60 2.83 -2.54
C ASP A 19 7.37 1.60 -2.07
N ALA A 20 7.39 0.57 -2.91
CA ALA A 20 8.03 -0.70 -2.62
C ALA A 20 9.57 -0.59 -2.51
N GLU A 21 10.18 0.40 -3.16
CA GLU A 21 11.63 0.59 -3.14
C GLU A 21 12.13 1.29 -1.88
N THR A 22 11.26 2.09 -1.25
CA THR A 22 11.60 2.96 -0.11
C THR A 22 10.86 2.61 1.17
N ARG A 23 9.87 1.70 1.12
CA ARG A 23 9.13 1.21 2.29
C ARG A 23 10.09 0.52 3.28
N PRO A 24 10.14 0.95 4.56
CA PRO A 24 10.90 0.25 5.58
C PRO A 24 10.28 -1.11 5.91
N PHE A 25 11.12 -2.08 6.27
CA PHE A 25 10.68 -3.37 6.82
C PHE A 25 10.43 -3.22 8.32
N PHE A 26 9.25 -3.66 8.78
CA PHE A 26 8.88 -3.57 10.20
C PHE A 26 8.97 -4.93 10.88
N VAL A 27 9.22 -4.93 12.19
CA VAL A 27 9.24 -6.17 13.00
C VAL A 27 7.91 -6.92 12.99
N THR A 28 6.82 -6.23 12.65
CA THR A 28 5.47 -6.79 12.52
C THR A 28 5.17 -7.33 11.13
N ASP A 29 6.04 -7.10 10.14
CA ASP A 29 5.91 -7.75 8.84
C ASP A 29 6.15 -9.26 9.01
N MET A 30 5.15 -10.06 8.66
CA MET A 30 5.18 -11.51 8.88
C MET A 30 5.92 -12.29 7.79
N ASP A 31 5.98 -11.72 6.58
CA ASP A 31 6.66 -12.29 5.42
C ASP A 31 8.06 -11.68 5.26
N ASP A 32 8.87 -12.28 4.38
CA ASP A 32 10.25 -11.87 4.16
C ASP A 32 10.43 -10.53 3.41
N GLU A 33 11.66 -10.03 3.42
CA GLU A 33 12.10 -8.81 2.73
C GLU A 33 11.90 -8.83 1.21
N ARG A 34 11.52 -9.95 0.59
CA ARG A 34 11.19 -10.02 -0.84
C ARG A 34 9.69 -9.93 -1.08
N ARG A 35 8.88 -10.62 -0.27
CA ARG A 35 7.43 -10.71 -0.44
C ARG A 35 6.72 -9.41 -0.07
N ILE A 36 7.20 -8.71 0.94
CA ILE A 36 6.61 -7.44 1.39
C ILE A 36 6.74 -6.33 0.33
N PRO A 37 7.92 -6.12 -0.30
CA PRO A 37 8.00 -5.22 -1.46
C PRO A 37 7.14 -5.67 -2.65
N GLN A 38 7.03 -6.99 -2.90
CA GLN A 38 6.19 -7.50 -3.99
C GLN A 38 4.70 -7.18 -3.82
N SER A 39 4.16 -7.35 -2.61
CA SER A 39 2.76 -7.00 -2.33
C SER A 39 2.55 -5.49 -2.41
N THR A 40 3.48 -4.70 -1.89
CA THR A 40 3.47 -3.23 -1.99
C THR A 40 3.47 -2.80 -3.46
N ALA A 41 4.38 -3.33 -4.29
CA ALA A 41 4.47 -3.01 -5.71
C ALA A 41 3.18 -3.35 -6.47
N LYS A 42 2.54 -4.48 -6.13
CA LYS A 42 1.25 -4.87 -6.71
C LYS A 42 0.15 -3.86 -6.36
N ILE A 43 0.05 -3.46 -5.09
CA ILE A 43 -0.97 -2.47 -4.64
C ILE A 43 -0.75 -1.14 -5.35
N SER A 44 0.49 -0.69 -5.45
CA SER A 44 0.84 0.58 -6.11
C SER A 44 0.62 0.54 -7.63
N ALA A 45 0.75 -0.63 -8.26
CA ALA A 45 0.35 -0.83 -9.64
C ALA A 45 -1.18 -0.74 -9.80
N LEU A 46 -1.95 -1.44 -8.96
CA LEU A 46 -3.42 -1.40 -9.00
C LEU A 46 -3.97 0.02 -8.79
N ALA A 47 -3.38 0.79 -7.87
CA ALA A 47 -3.74 2.19 -7.64
C ALA A 47 -3.54 3.07 -8.88
N LYS A 48 -2.67 2.67 -9.81
CA LYS A 48 -2.39 3.39 -11.06
C LYS A 48 -3.21 2.89 -12.25
N THR A 49 -3.61 1.61 -12.27
CA THR A 49 -4.21 0.97 -13.46
C THR A 49 -5.72 0.77 -13.38
N GLU A 50 -6.31 0.71 -12.19
CA GLU A 50 -7.71 0.25 -12.01
C GLU A 50 -8.71 1.38 -11.74
N ASP A 51 -8.51 2.57 -12.30
CA ASP A 51 -9.39 3.75 -12.08
C ASP A 51 -9.67 4.02 -10.58
N VAL A 52 -8.63 3.90 -9.76
CA VAL A 52 -8.72 4.07 -8.31
C VAL A 52 -8.83 5.56 -7.98
N ALA A 53 -9.96 5.96 -7.43
CA ALA A 53 -10.18 7.32 -6.95
C ALA A 53 -9.52 7.57 -5.59
N PHE A 54 -9.41 6.52 -4.76
CA PHE A 54 -8.87 6.63 -3.41
C PHE A 54 -8.28 5.31 -2.92
N VAL A 55 -7.14 5.35 -2.26
CA VAL A 55 -6.53 4.20 -1.56
C VAL A 55 -6.73 4.41 -0.07
N VAL A 56 -7.21 3.42 0.66
CA VAL A 56 -7.34 3.47 2.13
C VAL A 56 -6.19 2.69 2.76
N TYR A 57 -5.32 3.40 3.48
CA TYR A 57 -4.18 2.86 4.23
C TYR A 57 -4.60 2.47 5.66
N GLY A 58 -3.85 1.58 6.31
CA GLY A 58 -4.23 1.05 7.63
C GLY A 58 -4.14 2.07 8.78
N HIS A 59 -3.14 2.94 8.75
CA HIS A 59 -2.70 3.80 9.85
C HIS A 59 -2.21 5.18 9.36
N ASP A 60 -2.86 5.75 8.35
CA ASP A 60 -2.60 7.11 7.90
C ASP A 60 -3.61 8.07 8.55
N ALA A 61 -3.20 8.74 9.64
CA ALA A 61 -4.11 9.57 10.43
C ALA A 61 -4.56 10.87 9.72
N ALA A 62 -3.85 11.27 8.65
CA ALA A 62 -4.19 12.43 7.85
C ALA A 62 -5.18 12.10 6.72
N GLN A 63 -5.49 10.81 6.53
CA GLN A 63 -6.35 10.29 5.49
C GLN A 63 -7.84 10.29 5.86
#